data_AF-A0ABD3LM39-F1
#
_entry.id   AF-A0ABD3LM39-F1
#
_cell.length_a   1.000
_cell.length_b   1.000
_cell.length_c   1.000
_cell.angle_alpha   90.00
_cell.angle_beta   90.00
_cell.angle_gamma   90.00
#
_symmetry.space_group_name_H-M   'P 1'
#
loop_
_entity.id
_entity.type
_entity.pdbx_description
1 polymer ?
#
loop_
_entity_poly.entity_id
_entity_poly.type
_entity_poly.pdbx_seq_one_letter_code
_entity_poly.pdbx_strand_id
1 'polypeptide(L)'
;MKAMPQSARALKLVGDVHARNPGGREKAKKFYESALRLEPGYLGAALALAELHVIEGRNGDAVSLLERYLKDWADDRLHVKLAQASSTTNMLEDALAHYQAALRINSQNEAAKKGLDRLERQMKGVDPDAPDEDEENEVEDADADVEETELL
;
A
#
# COMPACT_ATOMS: atom_id res chain seq x y z
N MET A 1 -23.58 -31.21 6.61
CA MET A 1 -22.67 -31.24 5.43
C MET A 1 -22.03 -29.86 5.32
N LYS A 2 -20.74 -29.70 5.66
CA LYS A 2 -20.03 -28.44 5.38
C LYS A 2 -19.76 -28.42 3.89
N ALA A 3 -20.51 -27.61 3.13
CA ALA A 3 -20.19 -27.36 1.74
C ALA A 3 -18.77 -26.77 1.71
N MET A 4 -17.80 -27.56 1.24
CA MET A 4 -16.46 -27.04 1.02
C MET A 4 -16.57 -26.00 -0.11
N PRO A 5 -16.06 -24.78 0.08
CA PRO A 5 -16.07 -23.80 -1.00
C PRO A 5 -15.24 -24.32 -2.17
N GLN A 6 -15.90 -24.72 -3.25
CA GLN A 6 -15.27 -25.32 -4.45
C GLN A 6 -14.67 -24.27 -5.40
N SER A 7 -14.38 -23.06 -4.93
CA SER A 7 -13.75 -22.03 -5.76
C SER A 7 -12.65 -21.28 -5.00
N ALA A 8 -11.61 -20.87 -5.71
CA ALA A 8 -10.49 -20.12 -5.13
C ALA A 8 -10.99 -18.81 -4.51
N ARG A 9 -11.95 -18.15 -5.16
CA ARG A 9 -12.64 -16.96 -4.63
C ARG A 9 -13.33 -17.23 -3.28
N ALA A 10 -14.04 -18.34 -3.15
CA ALA A 10 -14.74 -18.65 -1.90
C ALA A 10 -13.77 -19.04 -0.78
N LEU A 11 -12.68 -19.76 -1.09
CA LEU A 11 -11.58 -20.01 -0.15
C LEU A 11 -10.94 -18.71 0.33
N LYS A 12 -10.66 -17.77 -0.59
CA LYS A 12 -10.14 -16.44 -0.26
C LYS A 12 -11.10 -15.68 0.65
N LEU A 13 -12.40 -15.70 0.38
CA LEU A 13 -13.39 -15.02 1.24
C LEU A 13 -13.43 -15.60 2.66
N VAL A 14 -13.30 -16.93 2.81
CA VAL A 14 -13.18 -17.56 4.13
C VAL A 14 -11.88 -17.13 4.82
N GLY A 15 -10.78 -17.03 4.05
CA GLY A 15 -9.52 -16.46 4.53
C GLY A 15 -9.69 -15.05 5.06
N ASP A 16 -10.38 -14.17 4.32
CA ASP A 16 -10.64 -12.78 4.72
C ASP A 16 -11.37 -12.72 6.06
N VAL A 17 -12.39 -13.57 6.26
CA VAL A 17 -13.15 -13.66 7.51
C VAL A 17 -12.24 -14.04 8.68
N HIS A 18 -11.31 -14.98 8.47
CA HIS A 18 -10.33 -15.35 9.49
C HIS A 18 -9.29 -14.25 9.75
N ALA A 19 -8.88 -13.51 8.72
CA ALA A 19 -7.87 -12.46 8.82
C ALA A 19 -8.33 -11.24 9.65
N ARG A 20 -9.65 -11.05 9.85
CA ARG A 20 -10.21 -9.94 10.64
C ARG A 20 -9.71 -9.90 12.08
N ASN A 21 -9.34 -11.06 12.64
CA ASN A 21 -8.84 -11.18 14.00
C ASN A 21 -7.37 -11.61 13.98
N PRO A 22 -6.48 -11.02 14.80
CA PRO A 22 -5.06 -11.40 14.85
C PRO A 22 -4.84 -12.90 15.08
N GLY A 23 -5.62 -13.53 15.96
CA GLY A 23 -5.55 -14.98 16.23
C GLY A 23 -6.04 -15.88 15.09
N GLY A 24 -6.63 -15.31 14.03
CA GLY A 24 -7.10 -16.03 12.84
C GLY A 24 -6.15 -15.99 11.65
N ARG A 25 -5.06 -15.19 11.70
CA ARG A 25 -4.13 -15.00 10.57
C ARG A 25 -3.54 -16.30 10.03
N GLU A 26 -3.18 -17.22 10.91
CA GLU A 26 -2.63 -18.52 10.50
C GLU A 26 -3.65 -19.38 9.75
N LYS A 27 -4.94 -19.31 10.12
CA LYS A 27 -6.01 -19.97 9.37
C LYS A 27 -6.24 -19.27 8.03
N ALA A 28 -6.19 -17.95 8.00
CA ALA A 28 -6.35 -17.17 6.78
C ALA A 28 -5.28 -17.52 5.74
N LYS A 29 -4.01 -17.62 6.11
CA LYS A 29 -2.93 -18.08 5.22
C LYS A 29 -3.25 -19.43 4.57
N LYS A 30 -3.65 -20.43 5.38
CA LYS A 30 -4.00 -21.77 4.87
C LYS A 30 -5.13 -21.72 3.84
N PHE A 31 -6.10 -20.83 4.01
CA PHE A 31 -7.18 -20.62 3.04
C PHE A 31 -6.68 -19.92 1.78
N TYR A 32 -5.84 -18.89 1.89
CA TYR A 32 -5.24 -18.23 0.72
C TYR A 32 -4.33 -19.15 -0.07
N GLU A 33 -3.47 -19.92 0.60
CA GLU A 33 -2.64 -20.95 -0.04
C GLU A 33 -3.50 -22.03 -0.71
N SER A 34 -4.62 -22.42 -0.09
CA SER A 34 -5.56 -23.35 -0.72
C SER A 34 -6.21 -22.74 -1.97
N ALA A 35 -6.55 -21.45 -1.94
CA ALA A 35 -7.06 -20.73 -3.10
C ALA A 35 -6.02 -20.70 -4.23
N LEU A 36 -4.75 -20.44 -3.90
CA LEU A 36 -3.64 -20.42 -4.86
C LEU A 36 -3.26 -21.81 -5.39
N ARG A 37 -3.44 -22.87 -4.59
CA ARG A 37 -3.31 -24.26 -5.09
C ARG A 37 -4.41 -24.62 -6.09
N LEU A 38 -5.61 -24.10 -5.88
CA LEU A 38 -6.75 -24.35 -6.76
C LEU A 38 -6.67 -23.50 -8.04
N GLU A 39 -6.24 -22.24 -7.91
CA GLU A 39 -6.09 -21.29 -9.02
C GLU A 39 -4.79 -20.49 -8.84
N PRO A 40 -3.66 -20.96 -9.43
CA PRO A 40 -2.35 -20.31 -9.28
C PRO A 40 -2.28 -18.88 -9.82
N GLY A 41 -3.18 -18.50 -10.72
CA GLY A 41 -3.26 -17.15 -11.28
C GLY A 41 -4.16 -16.20 -10.47
N TYR A 42 -4.74 -16.65 -9.35
CA TYR A 42 -5.72 -15.83 -8.63
C TYR A 42 -5.05 -14.71 -7.81
N LEU A 43 -4.87 -13.56 -8.46
CA LEU A 43 -4.23 -12.37 -7.86
C LEU A 43 -4.85 -11.97 -6.52
N GLY A 44 -6.18 -12.07 -6.37
CA GLY A 44 -6.87 -11.69 -5.14
C GLY A 44 -6.42 -12.46 -3.89
N ALA A 45 -6.06 -13.75 -4.04
CA ALA A 45 -5.52 -14.55 -2.94
C ALA A 45 -4.03 -14.26 -2.70
N ALA A 46 -3.27 -13.98 -3.76
CA ALA A 46 -1.86 -13.59 -3.65
C ALA A 46 -1.69 -12.27 -2.90
N LEU A 47 -2.48 -11.24 -3.24
CA LEU A 47 -2.48 -9.95 -2.53
C LEU A 47 -2.84 -10.10 -1.06
N ALA A 48 -3.84 -10.93 -0.74
CA ALA A 48 -4.28 -11.15 0.63
C ALA A 48 -3.25 -11.93 1.47
N LEU A 49 -2.54 -12.88 0.85
CA LEU A 49 -1.45 -13.60 1.50
C LEU A 49 -0.22 -12.69 1.71
N ALA A 50 0.14 -11.89 0.71
CA ALA A 50 1.22 -10.92 0.82
C ALA A 50 0.98 -9.88 1.92
N GLU A 51 -0.26 -9.40 2.07
CA GLU A 51 -0.65 -8.53 3.18
C GLU A 51 -0.35 -9.15 4.54
N LEU A 52 -0.69 -10.44 4.73
CA LEU A 52 -0.39 -11.13 5.98
C LEU A 52 1.12 -11.32 6.20
N HIS A 53 1.90 -11.53 5.13
CA HIS A 53 3.35 -11.59 5.21
C HIS A 53 3.93 -10.25 5.66
N VAL A 54 3.49 -9.12 5.09
CA VAL A 54 3.93 -7.77 5.49
C VAL A 54 3.61 -7.50 6.96
N ILE A 55 2.38 -7.78 7.40
CA ILE A 55 1.95 -7.60 8.80
C ILE A 55 2.80 -8.41 9.79
N GLU A 56 3.32 -9.55 9.36
CA GLU A 56 4.17 -10.43 10.18
C GLU A 56 5.67 -10.17 10.00
N GLY A 57 6.04 -9.09 9.30
CA GLY A 57 7.44 -8.71 9.04
C GLY A 57 8.15 -9.61 8.03
N ARG A 58 7.44 -10.54 7.38
CA ARG A 58 7.98 -11.42 6.34
C ARG A 58 7.94 -10.75 4.97
N ASN A 59 8.55 -9.58 4.86
CA ASN A 59 8.47 -8.74 3.67
C ASN A 59 9.09 -9.42 2.42
N GLY A 60 10.18 -10.18 2.59
CA GLY A 60 10.80 -10.93 1.49
C GLY A 60 9.88 -12.02 0.90
N ASP A 61 9.08 -12.68 1.74
CA ASP A 61 8.07 -13.65 1.28
C ASP A 61 6.98 -12.94 0.45
N ALA A 62 6.55 -11.76 0.91
CA ALA A 62 5.55 -10.94 0.22
C ALA A 62 6.05 -10.51 -1.16
N VAL A 63 7.28 -10.00 -1.26
CA VAL A 63 7.90 -9.61 -2.53
C VAL A 63 7.99 -10.82 -3.47
N SER A 64 8.60 -11.91 -3.01
CA SER A 64 8.79 -13.13 -3.81
C SER A 64 7.47 -13.72 -4.33
N LEU A 65 6.40 -13.64 -3.52
CA LEU A 65 5.07 -14.09 -3.93
C LEU A 65 4.49 -13.19 -5.03
N LEU A 66 4.58 -11.88 -4.88
CA LEU A 66 3.91 -10.90 -5.75
C LEU A 66 4.64 -10.66 -7.07
N GLU A 67 5.98 -10.72 -7.10
CA GLU A 67 6.77 -10.57 -8.33
C GLU A 67 6.36 -11.56 -9.42
N ARG A 68 5.91 -12.76 -9.02
CA ARG A 68 5.43 -13.80 -9.94
C ARG A 68 4.20 -13.37 -10.74
N TYR A 69 3.46 -12.38 -10.26
CA TYR A 69 2.22 -11.90 -10.88
C TYR A 69 2.45 -10.67 -11.76
N LEU A 70 3.61 -10.02 -11.69
CA LEU A 70 3.91 -8.78 -12.44
C LEU A 70 3.84 -8.97 -13.97
N LYS A 71 4.11 -10.18 -14.46
CA LYS A 71 4.09 -10.46 -15.91
C LYS A 71 2.68 -10.53 -16.48
N ASP A 72 1.73 -11.01 -15.67
CA ASP A 72 0.39 -11.35 -16.13
C ASP A 72 -0.66 -10.30 -15.70
N TRP A 73 -0.32 -9.44 -14.72
CA TRP A 73 -1.25 -8.50 -14.11
C TRP A 73 -0.72 -7.07 -14.13
N ALA A 74 -1.42 -6.22 -14.90
CA ALA A 74 -1.31 -4.77 -14.80
C ALA A 74 -2.33 -4.24 -13.77
N ASP A 75 -2.06 -4.46 -12.48
CA ASP A 75 -2.94 -4.05 -11.35
C ASP A 75 -2.21 -3.07 -10.44
N ASP A 76 -2.84 -1.94 -10.14
CA ASP A 76 -2.28 -0.89 -9.29
C ASP A 76 -2.11 -1.38 -7.83
N ARG A 77 -2.99 -2.23 -7.32
CA ARG A 77 -2.89 -2.78 -5.96
C ARG A 77 -1.73 -3.75 -5.83
N LEU A 78 -1.40 -4.49 -6.88
CA LEU A 78 -0.19 -5.35 -6.91
C LEU A 78 1.07 -4.51 -6.72
N HIS A 79 1.18 -3.42 -7.47
CA HIS A 79 2.29 -2.48 -7.33
C HIS A 79 2.32 -1.80 -5.95
N VAL A 80 1.18 -1.37 -5.41
CA VAL A 80 1.12 -0.82 -4.04
C VAL A 80 1.64 -1.82 -3.00
N LYS A 81 1.25 -3.11 -3.09
CA LYS A 81 1.68 -4.12 -2.12
C LYS A 81 3.17 -4.45 -2.24
N LEU A 82 3.71 -4.52 -3.45
CA LEU A 82 5.14 -4.66 -3.69
C LEU A 82 5.93 -3.47 -3.13
N ALA A 83 5.41 -2.25 -3.33
CA ALA A 83 6.02 -1.04 -2.79
C ALA A 83 6.06 -1.06 -1.26
N GLN A 84 4.93 -1.37 -0.61
CA GLN A 84 4.84 -1.49 0.84
C GLN A 84 5.80 -2.53 1.42
N ALA A 85 5.92 -3.69 0.77
CA ALA A 85 6.85 -4.74 1.20
C ALA A 85 8.33 -4.35 0.97
N SER A 86 8.63 -3.57 -0.07
CA SER A 86 10.00 -3.14 -0.40
C SER A 86 10.47 -1.96 0.46
N SER A 87 9.56 -1.05 0.83
CA SER A 87 9.87 0.08 1.73
C SER A 87 10.35 -0.41 3.10
N THR A 88 9.79 -1.52 3.59
CA THR A 88 10.13 -2.08 4.91
C THR A 88 11.40 -2.93 4.90
N THR A 89 11.90 -3.32 3.72
CA THR A 89 13.21 -4.01 3.55
C THR A 89 14.34 -3.06 3.16
N ASN A 90 14.13 -1.74 3.28
CA ASN A 90 15.07 -0.68 2.90
C ASN A 90 15.47 -0.71 1.42
N MET A 91 14.60 -1.25 0.56
CA MET A 91 14.73 -1.21 -0.90
C MET A 91 13.89 -0.04 -1.41
N LEU A 92 14.31 1.17 -1.08
CA LEU A 92 13.51 2.39 -1.24
C LEU A 92 13.32 2.74 -2.72
N GLU A 93 14.33 2.52 -3.56
CA GLU A 93 14.26 2.75 -5.00
C GLU A 93 13.23 1.83 -5.68
N ASP A 94 13.19 0.55 -5.29
CA ASP A 94 12.21 -0.40 -5.81
C ASP A 94 10.79 -0.05 -5.36
N ALA A 95 10.64 0.37 -4.10
CA ALA A 95 9.37 0.85 -3.60
C ALA A 95 8.87 2.09 -4.37
N LEU A 96 9.77 3.02 -4.67
CA LEU A 96 9.48 4.23 -5.44
C LEU A 96 8.99 3.87 -6.84
N ALA A 97 9.71 2.98 -7.54
CA ALA A 97 9.34 2.53 -8.87
C ALA A 97 7.96 1.86 -8.88
N HIS A 98 7.63 1.08 -7.85
CA HIS A 98 6.33 0.44 -7.74
C HIS A 98 5.20 1.42 -7.40
N TYR A 99 5.37 2.37 -6.49
CA TYR A 99 4.34 3.40 -6.26
C TYR A 99 4.07 4.23 -7.51
N GLN A 100 5.13 4.63 -8.23
CA GLN A 100 4.99 5.33 -9.51
C GLN A 100 4.28 4.47 -10.56
N ALA A 101 4.58 3.17 -10.62
CA ALA A 101 3.86 2.24 -11.50
C ALA A 101 2.37 2.15 -11.17
N ALA A 102 2.01 2.06 -9.88
CA ALA A 102 0.62 2.07 -9.44
C ALA A 102 -0.10 3.36 -9.88
N LEU A 103 0.53 4.53 -9.71
CA LEU A 103 -0.03 5.82 -10.12
C LEU A 103 -0.13 6.00 -11.64
N ARG A 104 0.76 5.37 -12.41
CA ARG A 104 0.63 5.32 -13.87
C ARG A 104 -0.58 4.49 -14.32
N ILE A 105 -0.91 3.41 -13.62
CA ILE A 105 -2.08 2.58 -13.91
C ILE A 105 -3.36 3.26 -13.42
N ASN A 106 -3.31 3.80 -12.20
CA ASN A 106 -4.43 4.49 -11.56
C ASN A 106 -3.92 5.72 -10.81
N SER A 107 -4.04 6.89 -11.45
CA SER A 107 -3.60 8.17 -10.90
C SER A 107 -4.37 8.62 -9.65
N GLN A 108 -5.53 8.00 -9.37
CA GLN A 108 -6.36 8.27 -8.19
C GLN A 108 -6.17 7.22 -7.09
N ASN A 109 -5.14 6.37 -7.17
CA ASN A 109 -4.85 5.42 -6.11
C ASN A 109 -4.29 6.15 -4.88
N GLU A 110 -5.17 6.44 -3.91
CA GLU A 110 -4.81 7.12 -2.65
C GLU A 110 -3.76 6.39 -1.82
N ALA A 111 -3.77 5.04 -1.83
CA ALA A 111 -2.76 4.27 -1.11
C ALA A 111 -1.38 4.44 -1.75
N ALA A 112 -1.31 4.56 -3.07
CA ALA A 112 -0.07 4.82 -3.78
C ALA A 112 0.43 6.25 -3.55
N LYS A 113 -0.45 7.27 -3.57
CA LYS A 113 -0.07 8.67 -3.27
C LYS A 113 0.50 8.80 -1.86
N LYS A 114 -0.22 8.31 -0.85
CA LYS A 114 0.22 8.35 0.56
C LYS A 114 1.48 7.54 0.79
N GLY A 115 1.58 6.35 0.17
CA GLY A 115 2.76 5.52 0.27
C GLY A 115 4.00 6.14 -0.36
N LEU A 116 3.83 6.84 -1.48
CA LEU A 116 4.88 7.58 -2.17
C LEU A 116 5.37 8.76 -1.33
N ASP A 117 4.46 9.60 -0.83
CA ASP A 117 4.82 10.75 0.02
C ASP A 117 5.57 10.31 1.28
N ARG A 118 5.06 9.27 1.97
CA ARG A 118 5.72 8.65 3.12
C ARG A 118 7.13 8.15 2.77
N LEU A 119 7.30 7.52 1.60
CA LEU A 119 8.58 7.01 1.14
C LEU A 119 9.55 8.15 0.82
N GLU A 120 9.09 9.23 0.18
CA GLU A 120 9.92 10.39 -0.16
C GLU A 120 10.42 11.11 1.10
N ARG A 121 9.59 11.25 2.13
CA ARG A 121 10.01 11.76 3.44
C ARG A 121 11.09 10.89 4.05
N GLN A 122 10.87 9.57 4.07
CA GLN A 122 11.84 8.61 4.58
C GLN A 122 13.17 8.69 3.81
N MET A 123 13.14 8.84 2.48
CA MET A 123 14.36 9.00 1.65
C MET A 123 15.08 10.34 1.90
N LYS A 124 14.35 11.40 2.26
CA LYS A 124 14.91 12.70 2.65
C LYS A 124 15.42 12.73 4.10
N GLY A 125 15.25 11.65 4.86
CA GLY A 125 15.60 11.58 6.28
C GLY A 125 14.63 12.34 7.19
N VAL A 126 13.45 12.69 6.68
CA VAL A 126 12.34 13.28 7.44
C VAL A 126 11.51 12.14 8.05
N ASP A 127 11.00 12.32 9.27
CA ASP A 127 10.10 11.34 9.88
C ASP A 127 8.86 11.16 8.97
N PRO A 128 8.64 9.96 8.41
CA PRO A 128 7.52 9.69 7.49
C PRO A 128 6.14 9.92 8.11
N ASP A 129 6.05 9.90 9.44
CA ASP A 129 4.80 10.06 10.18
C ASP A 129 4.68 11.46 10.84
N ALA A 130 5.60 12.37 10.53
CA ALA A 130 5.51 13.78 10.93
C ALA A 130 4.33 14.48 10.21
N PRO A 131 3.63 15.42 10.89
CA PRO A 131 2.61 16.23 10.26
C PRO A 131 3.21 17.02 9.09
N ASP A 132 2.42 17.20 8.03
CA ASP A 132 2.80 17.98 6.85
C ASP A 132 3.13 19.40 7.32
N GLU A 133 4.40 19.82 7.20
CA GLU A 133 4.83 21.15 7.64
C GLU A 133 4.39 22.27 6.66
N ASP A 134 3.75 21.91 5.54
CA ASP A 134 3.48 22.79 4.40
C ASP A 134 1.97 22.95 4.10
N GLU A 135 1.17 23.48 5.03
CA GLU A 135 -0.14 24.10 4.69
C GLU A 135 -0.42 25.42 5.44
N GLU A 136 0.49 25.94 6.27
CA GLU A 136 0.31 27.24 6.95
C GLU A 136 1.48 28.19 6.66
N ASN A 137 1.52 28.77 5.46
CA ASN A 137 2.20 30.05 5.22
C ASN A 137 1.71 30.79 3.95
N GLU A 138 0.44 30.63 3.58
CA GLU A 138 -0.26 31.62 2.74
C GLU A 138 -1.10 32.53 3.65
N VAL A 139 -0.46 33.22 4.59
CA VAL A 139 -0.97 34.54 5.00
C VAL A 139 -0.28 35.56 4.12
N GLU A 140 -0.96 35.85 3.02
CA GLU A 140 -0.75 36.98 2.14
C GLU A 140 -0.49 38.23 3.01
N ASP A 141 0.75 38.73 2.98
CA ASP A 141 1.09 40.07 3.48
C ASP A 141 0.32 41.09 2.62
N ALA A 142 -0.95 41.30 2.94
CA ALA A 142 -1.77 42.35 2.36
C ALA A 142 -1.58 43.63 3.17
N ASP A 143 -0.69 44.47 2.63
CA ASP A 143 -0.72 45.93 2.67
C ASP A 143 -0.52 46.60 4.04
N ALA A 144 0.74 46.71 4.43
CA ALA A 144 1.22 47.96 5.03
C ALA A 144 1.45 49.00 3.93
N ASP A 145 1.28 50.29 4.28
CA ASP A 145 1.57 51.51 3.52
C ASP A 145 0.39 52.00 2.62
N VAL A 146 -0.15 53.23 2.67
CA VAL A 146 0.20 54.53 3.27
C VAL A 146 -1.10 55.37 3.31
N GLU A 147 -1.35 56.15 4.37
CA GLU A 147 -1.77 57.56 4.23
C GLU A 147 -1.70 58.26 5.61
N GLU A 148 -0.47 58.60 5.97
CA GLU A 148 -0.18 59.71 6.87
C GLU A 148 -0.41 61.00 6.07
N THR A 149 -1.62 61.55 6.15
CA THR A 149 -1.87 62.95 5.75
C THR A 149 -1.89 63.82 7.00
N GLU A 150 -0.71 64.31 7.40
CA GLU A 150 -0.56 65.59 8.06
C GLU A 150 -0.95 66.71 7.07
N LEU A 151 -1.82 67.65 7.46
CA LEU A 151 -1.56 69.10 7.43
C LEU A 151 -2.85 69.94 7.61
N LEU A 152 -2.75 70.85 8.60
CA LEU A 152 -3.56 72.04 8.94
C LEU A 152 -4.75 71.87 9.91
#